data_AF-A0AAJ0A6G7-F1
#
_entry.id   AF-A0AAJ0A6G7-F1
#
_cell.length_a   1.000
_cell.length_b   1.000
_cell.length_c   1.000
_cell.angle_alpha   90.00
_cell.angle_beta   90.00
_cell.angle_gamma   90.00
#
_symmetry.space_group_name_H-M   'P 1'
#
loop_
_entity.id
_entity.type
_entity.pdbx_description
1 polymer ?
#
loop_
_entity_poly.entity_id
_entity_poly.type
_entity_poly.pdbx_seq_one_letter_code
_entity_poly.pdbx_strand_id
1 'polypeptide(L)'
;KLGPTAYLDGLRGVAAFVVYIFHFSYLWYPDLRWGYGLGHDMFWQMPIIRSLHSGRASVTVFFVISGFVLTLKTLTMIHKGKMDQAFSALAGSAFRRPFRLYLPIFASTFIIALLVYGGEYTRDPSGASVPPRGPTLDQQLHHWFWSTVDLMNPFRVIVNRENMKGSEYDGHLWTIPVEFKGSLLVFFLLLIFARAKRWIHMVGVTGVAIWLVRIGDWDQALFCAGLLLAELSIILPNAAPKIAEIPEDELPSHKLRVVKRVGSKSFHIIRHVGTMALFFLGLHLFSYPEYYGASTPGFITISQWVPDYYKAMGDRTQLFWNSIGAIIFIFAMMYSPAAEAQTAEPLLQRPFTTSFAQYLGQISYSLYLWHGAINHMVGVRWLSPAHTALQLAGAQAKAWSAYALAFFWGSLVNTLALFWASDVFNRIVDVNAVRLTRWLGEK
;
A
#
# COMPACT_ATOMS: atom_id res chain seq x y z
N LYS A 1 3.36 -3.43 24.43
CA LYS A 1 4.64 -3.31 23.69
C LYS A 1 4.37 -3.71 22.24
N LEU A 2 4.74 -2.86 21.28
CA LEU A 2 4.56 -3.14 19.86
C LEU A 2 5.53 -4.24 19.41
N GLY A 3 5.09 -5.10 18.48
CA GLY A 3 5.93 -6.13 17.88
C GLY A 3 6.95 -5.55 16.90
N PRO A 4 7.99 -6.32 16.50
CA PRO A 4 9.05 -5.85 15.60
C PRO A 4 8.55 -5.45 14.20
N THR A 5 7.37 -5.90 13.80
CA THR A 5 6.72 -5.57 12.52
C THR A 5 5.57 -4.58 12.66
N ALA A 6 5.34 -3.98 13.84
CA ALA A 6 4.21 -3.10 14.07
C ALA A 6 4.22 -1.84 13.18
N TYR A 7 5.41 -1.36 12.81
CA TYR A 7 5.55 -0.25 11.88
C TYR A 7 4.93 -0.56 10.49
N LEU A 8 4.89 -1.84 10.08
CA LEU A 8 4.25 -2.24 8.81
C LEU A 8 2.73 -2.14 8.87
N ASP A 9 2.13 -2.42 10.03
CA ASP A 9 0.69 -2.22 10.23
C ASP A 9 0.35 -0.72 10.20
N GLY A 10 1.15 0.12 10.87
CA GLY A 10 0.97 1.56 10.84
C GLY A 10 1.22 2.16 9.44
N LEU A 11 2.23 1.67 8.73
CA LEU A 11 2.51 2.05 7.35
C LEU A 11 1.36 1.68 6.41
N ARG A 12 0.79 0.48 6.55
CA ARG A 12 -0.42 0.08 5.81
C ARG A 12 -1.58 1.02 6.09
N GLY A 13 -1.77 1.43 7.34
CA GLY A 13 -2.77 2.42 7.74
C GLY A 13 -2.57 3.78 7.07
N VAL A 14 -1.36 4.32 7.16
CA VAL A 14 -1.00 5.61 6.52
C VAL A 14 -1.17 5.53 5.01
N ALA A 15 -0.71 4.45 4.37
CA ALA A 15 -0.88 4.24 2.93
C ALA A 15 -2.36 4.18 2.52
N ALA A 16 -3.23 3.54 3.31
CA ALA A 16 -4.67 3.52 3.04
C ALA A 16 -5.29 4.92 3.14
N PHE A 17 -4.84 5.71 4.12
CA PHE A 17 -5.26 7.10 4.26
C PHE A 17 -4.77 7.98 3.09
N VAL A 18 -3.56 7.75 2.58
CA VAL A 18 -3.04 8.42 1.36
C VAL A 18 -3.88 8.06 0.13
N VAL A 19 -4.30 6.81 -0.02
CA VAL A 19 -5.24 6.39 -1.09
C VAL A 19 -6.57 7.14 -0.99
N TYR A 20 -7.10 7.30 0.22
CA TYR A 20 -8.28 8.14 0.45
C TYR A 20 -8.04 9.59 0.02
N ILE A 21 -6.96 10.22 0.48
CA ILE A 21 -6.62 11.61 0.13
C ILE A 21 -6.52 11.76 -1.39
N PHE A 22 -5.86 10.82 -2.06
CA PHE A 22 -5.76 10.78 -3.53
C PHE A 22 -7.14 10.81 -4.18
N HIS A 23 -7.99 9.83 -3.87
CA HIS A 23 -9.32 9.72 -4.49
C HIS A 23 -10.26 10.87 -4.12
N PHE A 24 -10.10 11.49 -2.95
CA PHE A 24 -10.91 12.63 -2.57
C PHE A 24 -10.41 13.92 -3.24
N SER A 25 -9.13 14.25 -3.11
CA SER A 25 -8.58 15.54 -3.58
C SER A 25 -8.53 15.64 -5.11
N TYR A 26 -8.23 14.55 -5.82
CA TYR A 26 -8.11 14.56 -7.29
C TYR A 26 -9.45 14.73 -8.01
N LEU A 27 -10.58 14.51 -7.32
CA LEU A 27 -11.91 14.83 -7.86
C LEU A 27 -12.12 16.35 -8.00
N TRP A 28 -11.50 17.13 -7.12
CA TRP A 28 -11.68 18.57 -7.05
C TRP A 28 -10.51 19.36 -7.63
N TYR A 29 -9.32 18.77 -7.60
CA TYR A 29 -8.07 19.33 -8.09
C TYR A 29 -7.39 18.35 -9.07
N PRO A 30 -7.97 18.12 -10.27
CA PRO A 30 -7.42 17.18 -11.25
C PRO A 30 -5.99 17.53 -11.71
N ASP A 31 -5.62 18.81 -11.63
CA ASP A 31 -4.28 19.31 -11.94
C ASP A 31 -3.18 18.63 -11.13
N LEU A 32 -3.48 18.07 -9.95
CA LEU A 32 -2.51 17.32 -9.14
C LEU A 32 -1.87 16.12 -9.88
N ARG A 33 -2.52 15.62 -10.94
CA ARG A 33 -2.01 14.57 -11.84
C ARG A 33 -0.83 15.02 -12.69
N TRP A 34 -0.70 16.32 -12.94
CA TRP A 34 0.31 16.91 -13.82
C TRP A 34 1.66 17.07 -13.13
N GLY A 35 2.72 17.07 -13.93
CA GLY A 35 4.08 17.39 -13.51
C GLY A 35 4.25 18.86 -13.11
N TYR A 36 5.05 19.09 -12.05
CA TYR A 36 5.41 20.43 -11.59
C TYR A 36 6.37 21.11 -12.58
N GLY A 37 6.20 22.40 -12.86
CA GLY A 37 7.08 23.15 -13.78
C GLY A 37 6.71 23.07 -15.26
N LEU A 38 5.53 22.53 -15.58
CA LEU A 38 4.99 22.44 -16.95
C LEU A 38 3.75 23.34 -17.15
N GLY A 39 3.72 24.50 -16.51
CA GLY A 39 2.54 25.37 -16.46
C GLY A 39 1.55 25.00 -15.34
N HIS A 40 1.88 24.00 -14.53
CA HIS A 40 1.20 23.67 -13.28
C HIS A 40 2.21 23.70 -12.14
N ASP A 41 2.10 24.70 -11.27
CA ASP A 41 3.11 25.01 -10.26
C ASP A 41 2.54 25.01 -8.83
N MET A 42 1.59 24.13 -8.55
CA MET A 42 1.05 23.99 -7.21
C MET A 42 2.09 23.38 -6.27
N PHE A 43 2.19 23.91 -5.05
CA PHE A 43 3.04 23.36 -3.98
C PHE A 43 2.88 21.83 -3.81
N TRP A 44 1.64 21.34 -3.91
CA TRP A 44 1.31 19.92 -3.77
C TRP A 44 1.85 19.03 -4.90
N GLN A 45 2.27 19.60 -6.03
CA GLN A 45 2.87 18.87 -7.15
C GLN A 45 4.39 18.72 -7.02
N MET A 46 5.02 19.37 -6.03
CA MET A 46 6.46 19.29 -5.84
C MET A 46 6.92 17.85 -5.56
N PRO A 47 8.13 17.46 -6.01
CA PRO A 47 8.72 16.18 -5.64
C PRO A 47 8.77 15.99 -4.12
N ILE A 48 8.67 14.74 -3.66
CA ILE A 48 8.54 14.33 -2.25
C ILE A 48 7.18 14.75 -1.64
N ILE A 49 6.71 15.97 -1.84
CA ILE A 49 5.41 16.40 -1.31
C ILE A 49 4.25 15.63 -1.96
N ARG A 50 4.34 15.36 -3.27
CA ARG A 50 3.35 14.52 -3.98
C ARG A 50 3.18 13.14 -3.35
N SER A 51 4.21 12.56 -2.72
CA SER A 51 4.07 11.23 -2.11
C SER A 51 3.03 11.16 -0.99
N LEU A 52 2.68 12.30 -0.37
CA LEU A 52 1.66 12.39 0.68
C LEU A 52 0.23 12.20 0.18
N HIS A 53 0.01 12.31 -1.14
CA HIS A 53 -1.29 12.10 -1.78
C HIS A 53 -1.19 11.21 -3.02
N SER A 54 -0.07 10.47 -3.18
CA SER A 54 0.13 9.52 -4.28
C SER A 54 -0.51 8.17 -3.96
N GLY A 55 -1.78 8.02 -4.34
CA GLY A 55 -2.53 6.77 -4.12
C GLY A 55 -1.92 5.57 -4.86
N ARG A 56 -1.49 5.77 -6.11
CA ARG A 56 -0.85 4.70 -6.91
C ARG A 56 0.45 4.20 -6.29
N ALA A 57 1.25 5.08 -5.69
CA ALA A 57 2.44 4.69 -4.93
C ALA A 57 2.08 3.88 -3.68
N SER A 58 1.06 4.31 -2.94
CA SER A 58 0.58 3.59 -1.75
C SER A 58 0.10 2.17 -2.07
N VAL A 59 -0.51 1.94 -3.24
CA VAL A 59 -0.86 0.59 -3.71
C VAL A 59 0.39 -0.28 -3.94
N THR A 60 1.46 0.27 -4.50
CA THR A 60 2.72 -0.50 -4.66
C THR A 60 3.35 -0.87 -3.30
N VAL A 61 3.20 -0.02 -2.29
CA VAL A 61 3.61 -0.31 -0.90
C VAL A 61 2.81 -1.48 -0.34
N PHE A 62 1.49 -1.55 -0.57
CA PHE A 62 0.68 -2.69 -0.15
C PHE A 62 1.19 -4.01 -0.72
N PHE A 63 1.48 -4.09 -2.02
CA PHE A 63 1.92 -5.34 -2.63
C PHE A 63 3.26 -5.84 -2.06
N VAL A 64 4.22 -4.95 -1.81
CA VAL A 64 5.49 -5.33 -1.17
C VAL A 64 5.27 -5.78 0.27
N ILE A 65 4.47 -5.05 1.06
CA ILE A 65 4.14 -5.42 2.45
C ILE A 65 3.43 -6.78 2.48
N SER A 66 2.48 -7.01 1.57
CA SER A 66 1.75 -8.26 1.45
C SER A 66 2.70 -9.42 1.17
N GLY A 67 3.60 -9.29 0.19
CA GLY A 67 4.65 -10.28 -0.07
C GLY A 67 5.54 -10.55 1.15
N PHE A 68 5.94 -9.51 1.88
CA PHE A 68 6.78 -9.61 3.07
C PHE A 68 6.07 -10.32 4.24
N VAL A 69 4.90 -9.82 4.64
CA VAL A 69 4.20 -10.28 5.85
C VAL A 69 3.64 -11.69 5.66
N LEU A 70 3.16 -12.04 4.46
CA LEU A 70 2.61 -13.36 4.17
C LEU A 70 3.68 -14.46 4.23
N THR A 71 4.94 -14.13 3.96
CA THR A 71 6.02 -15.11 3.80
C THR A 71 6.91 -15.22 5.03
N LEU A 72 7.07 -14.14 5.81
CA LEU A 72 7.99 -14.06 6.94
C LEU A 72 7.86 -15.22 7.95
N LYS A 73 6.64 -15.58 8.35
CA LYS A 73 6.41 -16.65 9.35
C LYS A 73 6.84 -18.01 8.82
N THR A 74 6.35 -18.39 7.64
CA THR A 74 6.66 -19.68 7.01
C THR A 74 8.16 -19.78 6.73
N LEU A 75 8.75 -18.70 6.21
CA LEU A 75 10.17 -18.64 5.90
C LEU A 75 11.06 -18.79 7.15
N THR A 76 10.67 -18.14 8.24
CA THR A 76 11.34 -18.31 9.55
C THR A 76 11.31 -19.76 10.02
N MET A 77 10.21 -20.50 9.79
CA MET A 77 10.10 -21.91 10.15
C MET A 77 10.98 -22.81 9.27
N ILE A 78 11.00 -22.53 7.95
CA ILE A 78 11.88 -23.21 6.98
C ILE A 78 13.34 -23.08 7.42
N HIS A 79 13.81 -21.86 7.75
CA HIS A 79 15.19 -21.65 8.18
C HIS A 79 15.53 -22.26 9.54
N LYS A 80 14.53 -22.46 10.41
CA LYS A 80 14.71 -23.16 11.69
C LYS A 80 14.65 -24.69 11.56
N GLY A 81 14.53 -25.23 10.34
CA GLY A 81 14.40 -26.67 10.09
C GLY A 81 13.04 -27.26 10.50
N LYS A 82 12.05 -26.43 10.81
CA LYS A 82 10.73 -26.85 11.30
C LYS A 82 9.75 -27.06 10.13
N MET A 83 10.04 -28.01 9.25
CA MET A 83 9.33 -28.17 7.97
C MET A 83 7.84 -28.49 8.13
N ASP A 84 7.46 -29.38 9.03
CA ASP A 84 6.05 -29.73 9.23
C ASP A 84 5.23 -28.53 9.73
N GLN A 85 5.82 -27.72 10.63
CA GLN A 85 5.21 -26.48 11.09
C GLN A 85 5.12 -25.44 9.97
N ALA A 86 6.14 -25.37 9.10
CA ALA A 86 6.14 -24.47 7.96
C ALA A 86 5.01 -24.82 6.97
N PHE A 87 4.86 -26.10 6.61
CA PHE A 87 3.80 -26.54 5.71
C PHE A 87 2.41 -26.38 6.32
N SER A 88 2.24 -26.68 7.60
CA SER A 88 0.98 -26.42 8.32
C SER A 88 0.63 -24.93 8.35
N ALA A 89 1.61 -24.07 8.63
CA ALA A 89 1.42 -22.62 8.62
C ALA A 89 1.09 -22.07 7.23
N LEU A 90 1.75 -22.61 6.19
CA LEU A 90 1.52 -22.25 4.78
C LEU A 90 0.12 -22.65 4.34
N ALA A 91 -0.29 -23.91 4.57
CA ALA A 91 -1.60 -24.43 4.21
C ALA A 91 -2.72 -23.64 4.91
N GLY A 92 -2.59 -23.40 6.22
CA GLY A 92 -3.56 -22.59 6.95
C GLY A 92 -3.64 -21.14 6.44
N SER A 93 -2.51 -20.57 6.02
CA SER A 93 -2.49 -19.20 5.45
C SER A 93 -3.16 -19.16 4.08
N ALA A 94 -2.90 -20.16 3.23
CA ALA A 94 -3.55 -20.29 1.92
C ALA A 94 -5.06 -20.50 2.05
N PHE A 95 -5.50 -21.37 2.96
CA PHE A 95 -6.93 -21.66 3.20
C PHE A 95 -7.70 -20.44 3.68
N ARG A 96 -7.16 -19.67 4.64
CA ARG A 96 -7.87 -18.52 5.22
C ARG A 96 -7.87 -17.28 4.34
N ARG A 97 -6.93 -17.17 3.39
CA ARG A 97 -6.70 -15.95 2.60
C ARG A 97 -7.91 -15.53 1.75
N PRO A 98 -8.57 -16.40 0.96
CA PRO A 98 -9.75 -16.01 0.18
C PRO A 98 -10.84 -15.43 1.08
N PHE A 99 -11.17 -16.11 2.17
CA PHE A 99 -12.22 -15.66 3.08
C PHE A 99 -11.88 -14.33 3.76
N ARG A 100 -10.63 -14.14 4.21
CA ARG A 100 -10.20 -12.88 4.84
C ARG A 100 -10.32 -11.69 3.90
N LEU A 101 -10.05 -11.88 2.61
CA LEU A 101 -10.19 -10.84 1.61
C LEU A 101 -11.66 -10.64 1.22
N TYR A 102 -12.33 -11.68 0.77
CA TYR A 102 -13.62 -11.54 0.11
C TYR A 102 -14.83 -11.45 1.04
N LEU A 103 -14.77 -11.97 2.27
CA LEU A 103 -15.94 -11.92 3.17
C LEU A 103 -16.30 -10.47 3.56
N PRO A 104 -15.34 -9.60 3.96
CA PRO A 104 -15.70 -8.21 4.22
C PRO A 104 -16.04 -7.44 2.95
N ILE A 105 -15.45 -7.80 1.80
CA ILE A 105 -15.84 -7.20 0.51
C ILE A 105 -17.30 -7.47 0.22
N PHE A 106 -17.72 -8.72 0.31
CA PHE A 106 -19.11 -9.12 0.08
C PHE A 106 -20.07 -8.35 0.99
N ALA A 107 -19.74 -8.21 2.29
CA ALA A 107 -20.53 -7.42 3.21
C ALA A 107 -20.54 -5.92 2.85
N SER A 108 -19.39 -5.33 2.51
CA SER A 108 -19.30 -3.90 2.16
C SER A 108 -20.04 -3.57 0.86
N THR A 109 -19.85 -4.35 -0.20
CA THR A 109 -20.51 -4.12 -1.50
C THR A 109 -22.00 -4.40 -1.41
N PHE A 110 -22.44 -5.33 -0.53
CA PHE A 110 -23.86 -5.55 -0.26
C PHE A 110 -24.51 -4.29 0.31
N ILE A 111 -23.89 -3.70 1.33
CA ILE A 111 -24.41 -2.47 1.95
C ILE A 111 -24.40 -1.33 0.92
N ILE A 112 -23.32 -1.21 0.13
CA ILE A 112 -23.25 -0.22 -0.95
C ILE A 112 -24.36 -0.43 -1.99
N ALA A 113 -24.67 -1.66 -2.38
CA ALA A 113 -25.75 -1.96 -3.32
C ALA A 113 -27.12 -1.51 -2.79
N LEU A 114 -27.37 -1.69 -1.49
CA LEU A 114 -28.59 -1.17 -0.84
C LEU A 114 -28.64 0.36 -0.84
N LEU A 115 -27.51 1.02 -0.56
CA LEU A 115 -27.40 2.50 -0.56
C LEU A 115 -27.59 3.09 -1.97
N VAL A 116 -27.04 2.42 -2.99
CA VAL A 116 -27.23 2.77 -4.41
C VAL A 116 -28.71 2.62 -4.79
N TYR A 117 -29.35 1.53 -4.39
CA TYR A 117 -30.78 1.34 -4.62
C TYR A 117 -31.65 2.40 -3.93
N GLY A 118 -31.25 2.82 -2.73
CA GLY A 118 -31.85 3.93 -1.98
C GLY A 118 -31.69 5.31 -2.65
N GLY A 119 -30.74 5.46 -3.58
CA GLY A 119 -30.49 6.71 -4.30
C GLY A 119 -29.53 7.67 -3.59
N GLU A 120 -28.72 7.18 -2.65
CA GLU A 120 -27.82 8.03 -1.85
C GLU A 120 -26.48 8.36 -2.55
N TYR A 121 -26.21 7.79 -3.72
CA TYR A 121 -24.98 8.01 -4.48
C TYR A 121 -25.08 9.25 -5.38
N THR A 122 -24.15 10.20 -5.20
CA THR A 122 -24.04 11.38 -6.07
C THR A 122 -22.96 11.16 -7.13
N ARG A 123 -23.26 11.52 -8.38
CA ARG A 123 -22.31 11.48 -9.48
C ARG A 123 -21.19 12.50 -9.26
N ASP A 124 -19.95 12.06 -9.43
CA ASP A 124 -18.79 12.92 -9.21
C ASP A 124 -18.55 13.91 -10.37
N PRO A 125 -17.73 14.95 -10.14
CA PRO A 125 -17.46 15.99 -11.15
C PRO A 125 -16.69 15.51 -12.39
N SER A 126 -16.02 14.36 -12.34
CA SER A 126 -15.26 13.82 -13.49
C SER A 126 -16.16 13.21 -14.57
N GLY A 127 -17.45 13.03 -14.26
CA GLY A 127 -18.41 12.41 -15.17
C GLY A 127 -18.31 10.88 -15.22
N ALA A 128 -17.52 10.26 -14.33
CA ALA A 128 -17.47 8.81 -14.20
C ALA A 128 -18.86 8.21 -13.89
N SER A 129 -19.04 6.94 -14.27
CA SER A 129 -20.27 6.20 -14.02
C SER A 129 -20.38 5.87 -12.53
N VAL A 130 -21.54 6.16 -11.95
CA VAL A 130 -21.92 5.63 -10.62
C VAL A 130 -22.36 4.16 -10.75
N PRO A 131 -22.34 3.38 -9.65
CA PRO A 131 -22.88 2.03 -9.67
C PRO A 131 -24.31 2.00 -10.22
N PRO A 132 -24.68 1.00 -11.04
CA PRO A 132 -25.98 0.94 -11.67
C PRO A 132 -27.09 0.73 -10.63
N ARG A 133 -28.22 1.42 -10.83
CA ARG A 133 -29.42 1.28 -10.02
C ARG A 133 -30.43 0.40 -10.75
N GLY A 134 -30.75 -0.76 -10.17
CA GLY A 134 -31.77 -1.67 -10.69
C GLY A 134 -33.18 -1.11 -10.50
N PRO A 135 -34.14 -1.49 -11.36
CA PRO A 135 -35.53 -1.03 -11.25
C PRO A 135 -36.27 -1.67 -10.07
N THR A 136 -35.82 -2.84 -9.59
CA THR A 136 -36.34 -3.52 -8.39
C THR A 136 -35.19 -3.94 -7.48
N LEU A 137 -35.49 -4.12 -6.18
CA LEU A 137 -34.49 -4.56 -5.21
C LEU A 137 -33.92 -5.94 -5.56
N ASP A 138 -34.77 -6.86 -6.03
CA ASP A 138 -34.34 -8.19 -6.47
C ASP A 138 -33.31 -8.11 -7.61
N GLN A 139 -33.58 -7.29 -8.62
CA GLN A 139 -32.64 -7.08 -9.72
C GLN A 139 -31.34 -6.40 -9.26
N GLN A 140 -31.42 -5.46 -8.31
CA GLN A 140 -30.23 -4.85 -7.72
C GLN A 140 -29.37 -5.90 -7.01
N LEU A 141 -29.97 -6.74 -6.16
CA LEU A 141 -29.26 -7.75 -5.39
C LEU A 141 -28.70 -8.84 -6.29
N HIS A 142 -29.45 -9.27 -7.32
CA HIS A 142 -28.94 -10.21 -8.32
C HIS A 142 -27.73 -9.63 -9.05
N HIS A 143 -27.82 -8.38 -9.51
CA HIS A 143 -26.71 -7.69 -10.18
C HIS A 143 -25.49 -7.55 -9.26
N TRP A 144 -25.70 -7.14 -8.01
CA TRP A 144 -24.64 -7.07 -7.00
C TRP A 144 -23.97 -8.40 -6.73
N PHE A 145 -24.75 -9.48 -6.59
CA PHE A 145 -24.24 -10.80 -6.29
C PHE A 145 -23.28 -11.27 -7.40
N TRP A 146 -23.71 -11.21 -8.67
CA TRP A 146 -22.86 -11.63 -9.79
C TRP A 146 -21.67 -10.71 -10.01
N SER A 147 -21.84 -9.39 -9.88
CA SER A 147 -20.72 -8.42 -9.95
C SER A 147 -19.65 -8.72 -8.88
N THR A 148 -20.08 -9.15 -7.68
CA THR A 148 -19.15 -9.53 -6.59
C THR A 148 -18.53 -10.91 -6.82
N VAL A 149 -19.28 -11.89 -7.32
CA VAL A 149 -18.77 -13.22 -7.67
C VAL A 149 -17.73 -13.14 -8.80
N ASP A 150 -17.96 -12.31 -9.81
CA ASP A 150 -17.03 -12.10 -10.93
C ASP A 150 -15.70 -11.50 -10.46
N LEU A 151 -15.74 -10.61 -9.47
CA LEU A 151 -14.54 -10.07 -8.82
C LEU A 151 -13.72 -11.18 -8.15
N MET A 152 -14.36 -12.21 -7.61
CA MET A 152 -13.69 -13.31 -6.90
C MET A 152 -12.97 -14.29 -7.82
N ASN A 153 -13.13 -14.20 -9.15
CA ASN A 153 -12.53 -15.14 -10.10
C ASN A 153 -10.99 -15.02 -10.14
N PRO A 154 -10.23 -16.00 -9.60
CA PRO A 154 -8.78 -15.92 -9.55
C PRO A 154 -8.11 -16.23 -10.90
N PHE A 155 -8.86 -16.76 -11.86
CA PHE A 155 -8.36 -17.13 -13.18
C PHE A 155 -8.67 -16.08 -14.26
N ARG A 156 -9.29 -14.96 -13.87
CA ARG A 156 -9.56 -13.85 -14.79
C ARG A 156 -8.26 -13.41 -15.45
N VAL A 157 -8.20 -13.46 -16.78
CA VAL A 157 -7.02 -13.02 -17.54
C VAL A 157 -6.90 -11.50 -17.41
N ILE A 158 -5.78 -11.04 -16.87
CA ILE A 158 -5.47 -9.60 -16.76
C ILE A 158 -4.48 -9.27 -17.88
N VAL A 159 -4.96 -9.09 -19.10
CA VAL A 159 -4.12 -8.72 -20.25
C VAL A 159 -3.81 -7.23 -20.19
N ASN A 160 -2.52 -6.86 -20.17
CA ASN A 160 -2.03 -5.47 -20.15
C ASN A 160 -2.66 -4.55 -19.10
N ARG A 161 -3.38 -5.15 -18.13
CA ARG A 161 -4.13 -4.50 -17.06
C ARG A 161 -5.19 -3.49 -17.53
N GLU A 162 -5.56 -3.51 -18.81
CA GLU A 162 -6.67 -2.74 -19.38
C GLU A 162 -8.03 -3.27 -18.90
N ASN A 163 -8.08 -4.56 -18.52
CA ASN A 163 -9.27 -5.23 -17.98
C ASN A 163 -9.32 -5.28 -16.45
N MET A 164 -8.49 -4.49 -15.77
CA MET A 164 -8.37 -4.48 -14.30
C MET A 164 -9.50 -3.63 -13.69
N LYS A 165 -10.74 -4.07 -13.91
CA LYS A 165 -11.95 -3.44 -13.36
C LYS A 165 -12.31 -4.09 -12.03
N GLY A 166 -12.50 -3.25 -11.00
CA GLY A 166 -13.07 -3.66 -9.72
C GLY A 166 -14.56 -4.01 -9.84
N SER A 167 -15.24 -4.14 -8.71
CA SER A 167 -16.69 -4.29 -8.70
C SER A 167 -17.34 -3.00 -9.21
N GLU A 168 -18.51 -3.11 -9.83
CA GLU A 168 -19.28 -1.92 -10.23
C GLU A 168 -19.79 -1.12 -9.03
N TYR A 169 -19.83 -1.73 -7.85
CA TYR A 169 -20.20 -1.08 -6.58
C TYR A 169 -19.00 -0.45 -5.87
N ASP A 170 -17.79 -0.94 -6.16
CA ASP A 170 -16.55 -0.31 -5.71
C ASP A 170 -15.42 -0.64 -6.70
N GLY A 171 -15.12 0.34 -7.56
CA GLY A 171 -14.11 0.22 -8.59
C GLY A 171 -12.70 0.06 -8.04
N HIS A 172 -12.45 0.47 -6.79
CA HIS A 172 -11.14 0.36 -6.14
C HIS A 172 -10.79 -1.09 -5.79
N LEU A 173 -11.78 -2.00 -5.76
CA LEU A 173 -11.55 -3.41 -5.44
C LEU A 173 -10.74 -4.18 -6.50
N TRP A 174 -10.33 -3.54 -7.60
CA TRP A 174 -9.44 -4.14 -8.60
C TRP A 174 -8.13 -4.68 -8.02
N THR A 175 -7.66 -4.11 -6.90
CA THR A 175 -6.44 -4.55 -6.20
C THR A 175 -6.61 -5.89 -5.50
N ILE A 176 -7.83 -6.33 -5.20
CA ILE A 176 -8.08 -7.53 -4.39
C ILE A 176 -7.79 -8.81 -5.16
N PRO A 177 -8.25 -8.99 -6.42
CA PRO A 177 -7.84 -10.13 -7.23
C PRO A 177 -6.32 -10.20 -7.42
N VAL A 178 -5.67 -9.04 -7.55
CA VAL A 178 -4.20 -8.92 -7.61
C VAL A 178 -3.57 -9.41 -6.32
N GLU A 179 -4.06 -8.94 -5.17
CA GLU A 179 -3.61 -9.36 -3.83
C GLU A 179 -3.77 -10.85 -3.61
N PHE A 180 -4.88 -11.44 -4.07
CA PHE A 180 -5.12 -12.86 -3.96
C PHE A 180 -4.17 -13.68 -4.83
N LYS A 181 -4.00 -13.30 -6.12
CA LYS A 181 -3.04 -13.94 -7.03
C LYS A 181 -1.60 -13.86 -6.51
N GLY A 182 -1.19 -12.69 -6.04
CA GLY A 182 0.14 -12.46 -5.47
C GLY A 182 0.40 -13.31 -4.24
N SER A 183 -0.64 -13.50 -3.40
CA SER A 183 -0.57 -14.40 -2.25
C SER A 183 -0.33 -15.85 -2.67
N LEU A 184 -1.10 -16.34 -3.65
CA LEU A 184 -0.95 -17.70 -4.17
C LEU A 184 0.43 -17.91 -4.81
N LEU A 185 0.94 -16.92 -5.54
CA LEU A 185 2.27 -16.94 -6.12
C LEU A 185 3.35 -17.12 -5.04
N VAL A 186 3.37 -16.28 -4.01
CA VAL A 186 4.42 -16.39 -2.97
C VAL A 186 4.27 -17.65 -2.12
N PHE A 187 3.04 -18.14 -1.91
CA PHE A 187 2.82 -19.43 -1.26
C PHE A 187 3.37 -20.59 -2.10
N PHE A 188 3.15 -20.55 -3.40
CA PHE A 188 3.67 -21.55 -4.34
C PHE A 188 5.20 -21.52 -4.41
N LEU A 189 5.81 -20.33 -4.47
CA LEU A 189 7.27 -20.17 -4.45
C LEU A 189 7.87 -20.72 -3.14
N LEU A 190 7.27 -20.42 -1.99
CA LEU A 190 7.70 -20.98 -0.71
C LEU A 190 7.62 -22.51 -0.70
N LEU A 191 6.58 -23.10 -1.31
CA LEU A 191 6.45 -24.55 -1.40
C LEU A 191 7.53 -25.17 -2.29
N ILE A 192 7.75 -24.62 -3.48
CA ILE A 192 8.79 -25.08 -4.42
C ILE A 192 10.17 -25.05 -3.78
N PHE A 193 10.50 -23.93 -3.14
CA PHE A 193 11.83 -23.70 -2.59
C PHE A 193 11.99 -24.13 -1.13
N ALA A 194 10.97 -24.73 -0.51
CA ALA A 194 10.98 -25.11 0.91
C ALA A 194 12.18 -26.00 1.31
N ARG A 195 12.62 -26.86 0.38
CA ARG A 195 13.77 -27.77 0.58
C ARG A 195 15.02 -27.35 -0.19
N ALA A 196 14.95 -26.25 -0.95
CA ALA A 196 16.07 -25.77 -1.71
C ALA A 196 17.11 -25.11 -0.80
N LYS A 197 18.37 -25.07 -1.25
CA LYS A 197 19.39 -24.24 -0.59
C LYS A 197 18.95 -22.78 -0.69
N ARG A 198 19.21 -22.00 0.36
CA ARG A 198 18.87 -20.57 0.45
C ARG A 198 19.25 -19.76 -0.80
N TRP A 199 20.46 -19.95 -1.32
CA TRP A 199 20.91 -19.20 -2.50
C TRP A 199 20.09 -19.56 -3.76
N ILE A 200 19.64 -20.82 -3.88
CA ILE A 200 18.77 -21.27 -4.98
C ILE A 200 17.40 -20.61 -4.85
N HIS A 201 16.86 -20.55 -3.62
CA HIS A 201 15.61 -19.84 -3.34
C HIS A 201 15.71 -18.36 -3.76
N MET A 202 16.76 -17.65 -3.32
CA MET A 202 16.96 -16.24 -3.63
C MET A 202 17.14 -15.98 -5.13
N VAL A 203 17.99 -16.76 -5.81
CA VAL A 203 18.22 -16.62 -7.25
C VAL A 203 16.96 -16.97 -8.04
N GLY A 204 16.25 -18.04 -7.64
CA GLY A 204 15.02 -18.47 -8.29
C GLY A 204 13.90 -17.43 -8.18
N VAL A 205 13.64 -16.91 -6.98
CA VAL A 205 12.63 -15.85 -6.76
C VAL A 205 13.02 -14.56 -7.48
N THR A 206 14.31 -14.20 -7.49
CA THR A 206 14.80 -13.04 -8.25
C THR A 206 14.59 -13.23 -9.75
N GLY A 207 14.88 -14.43 -10.28
CA GLY A 207 14.64 -14.77 -11.68
C GLY A 207 13.16 -14.67 -12.06
N VAL A 208 12.26 -15.18 -11.20
CA VAL A 208 10.80 -15.05 -11.38
C VAL A 208 10.38 -13.59 -11.34
N ALA A 209 10.87 -12.79 -10.39
CA ALA A 209 10.55 -11.36 -10.29
C ALA A 209 10.98 -10.60 -11.55
N ILE A 210 12.20 -10.86 -12.06
CA ILE A 210 12.69 -10.25 -13.31
C ILE A 210 11.81 -10.66 -14.48
N TRP A 211 11.47 -11.95 -14.59
CA TRP A 211 10.59 -12.43 -15.65
C TRP A 211 9.21 -11.78 -15.61
N LEU A 212 8.59 -11.67 -14.43
CA LEU A 212 7.31 -10.98 -14.22
C LEU A 212 7.37 -9.50 -14.64
N VAL A 213 8.43 -8.78 -14.25
CA VAL A 213 8.63 -7.39 -14.71
C VAL A 213 8.73 -7.33 -16.23
N ARG A 214 9.42 -8.28 -16.87
CA ARG A 214 9.61 -8.29 -18.34
C ARG A 214 8.31 -8.52 -19.11
N ILE A 215 7.38 -9.31 -18.57
CA ILE A 215 6.07 -9.56 -19.19
C ILE A 215 5.01 -8.52 -18.79
N GLY A 216 5.32 -7.60 -17.88
CA GLY A 216 4.42 -6.52 -17.45
C GLY A 216 3.67 -6.75 -16.15
N ASP A 217 3.94 -7.86 -15.46
CA ASP A 217 3.34 -8.20 -14.16
C ASP A 217 4.12 -7.63 -12.98
N TRP A 218 4.25 -6.30 -13.00
CA TRP A 218 4.95 -5.54 -11.98
C TRP A 218 4.38 -5.76 -10.56
N ASP A 219 3.07 -5.96 -10.39
CA ASP A 219 2.50 -6.19 -9.05
C ASP A 219 2.90 -7.54 -8.46
N GLN A 220 2.88 -8.61 -9.25
CA GLN A 220 3.30 -9.94 -8.85
C GLN A 220 4.80 -9.94 -8.55
N ALA A 221 5.58 -9.17 -9.31
CA ALA A 221 6.99 -8.93 -9.02
C ALA A 221 7.19 -8.21 -7.67
N LEU A 222 6.31 -7.29 -7.26
CA LEU A 222 6.36 -6.66 -5.94
C LEU A 222 6.08 -7.65 -4.80
N PHE A 223 5.20 -8.63 -5.01
CA PHE A 223 5.02 -9.74 -4.07
C PHE A 223 6.31 -10.57 -3.93
N CYS A 224 6.98 -10.89 -5.04
CA CYS A 224 8.29 -11.53 -5.01
C CYS A 224 9.35 -10.65 -4.32
N ALA A 225 9.34 -9.34 -4.55
CA ALA A 225 10.25 -8.42 -3.86
C ALA A 225 9.99 -8.40 -2.35
N GLY A 226 8.73 -8.43 -1.92
CA GLY A 226 8.35 -8.58 -0.51
C GLY A 226 8.89 -9.88 0.11
N LEU A 227 8.78 -11.01 -0.60
CA LEU A 227 9.36 -12.30 -0.20
C LEU A 227 10.90 -12.21 -0.07
N LEU A 228 11.59 -11.58 -1.03
CA LEU A 228 13.04 -11.38 -0.97
C LEU A 228 13.44 -10.48 0.21
N LEU A 229 12.68 -9.41 0.48
CA LEU A 229 12.90 -8.56 1.65
C LEU A 229 12.68 -9.33 2.96
N ALA A 230 11.69 -10.23 3.01
CA ALA A 230 11.47 -11.09 4.17
C ALA A 230 12.66 -12.03 4.40
N GLU A 231 13.21 -12.63 3.35
CA GLU A 231 14.43 -13.42 3.45
C GLU A 231 15.61 -12.58 3.94
N LEU A 232 15.82 -11.41 3.35
CA LEU A 232 16.89 -10.49 3.76
C LEU A 232 16.76 -10.10 5.24
N SER A 233 15.54 -9.89 5.75
CA SER A 233 15.30 -9.57 7.16
C SER A 233 15.73 -10.69 8.12
N ILE A 234 15.73 -11.94 7.65
CA ILE A 234 16.16 -13.13 8.40
C ILE A 234 17.69 -13.31 8.30
N ILE A 235 18.26 -13.09 7.11
CA ILE A 235 19.70 -13.25 6.85
C ILE A 235 20.51 -12.15 7.53
N LEU A 236 20.01 -10.92 7.44
CA LEU A 236 20.67 -9.70 7.95
C LEU A 236 19.71 -8.99 8.91
N PRO A 237 19.57 -9.48 10.16
CA PRO A 237 18.77 -8.79 11.15
C PRO A 237 19.28 -7.37 11.39
N ASN A 238 18.37 -6.40 11.45
CA ASN A 238 18.73 -4.99 11.68
C ASN A 238 19.30 -4.74 13.10
N ALA A 239 18.92 -5.58 14.08
CA ALA A 239 19.50 -5.54 15.41
C ALA A 239 20.86 -6.25 15.40
N ALA A 240 21.92 -5.56 15.84
CA ALA A 240 23.18 -6.24 16.14
C ALA A 240 22.89 -7.42 17.08
N PRO A 241 23.44 -8.62 16.85
CA PRO A 241 23.43 -9.62 17.90
C PRO A 241 23.98 -8.93 19.15
N LYS A 242 23.31 -9.14 20.30
CA LYS A 242 23.95 -8.90 21.58
C LYS A 242 25.20 -9.78 21.54
N ILE A 243 26.33 -9.23 21.10
CA ILE A 243 27.62 -9.85 21.31
C ILE A 243 27.61 -10.05 22.81
N ALA A 244 27.54 -11.31 23.23
CA ALA A 244 27.71 -11.69 24.62
C ALA A 244 28.83 -10.80 25.13
N GLU A 245 28.53 -9.94 26.10
CA GLU A 245 29.49 -9.00 26.65
C GLU A 245 30.72 -9.83 26.99
N ILE A 246 31.74 -9.78 26.13
CA ILE A 246 33.05 -10.30 26.47
C ILE A 246 33.42 -9.42 27.66
N PRO A 247 33.65 -10.00 28.85
CA PRO A 247 33.97 -9.23 30.05
C PRO A 247 35.00 -8.17 29.67
N GLU A 248 34.75 -6.94 30.10
CA GLU A 248 35.54 -5.77 29.69
C GLU A 248 37.06 -5.99 29.89
N ASP A 249 37.44 -6.89 30.79
CA ASP A 249 38.81 -7.21 31.17
C ASP A 249 39.62 -8.08 30.16
N GLU A 250 39.02 -8.65 29.11
CA GLU A 250 39.74 -9.58 28.20
C GLU A 250 40.24 -8.97 26.86
N LEU A 251 40.12 -7.65 26.62
CA LEU A 251 40.59 -7.04 25.35
C LEU A 251 42.02 -6.44 25.44
N PRO A 252 43.00 -6.82 24.58
CA PRO A 252 44.42 -6.60 24.87
C PRO A 252 45.00 -5.17 24.68
N SER A 253 44.24 -4.13 24.34
CA SER A 253 44.78 -2.75 24.34
C SER A 253 43.75 -1.62 24.21
N HIS A 254 44.02 -0.49 24.88
CA HIS A 254 43.23 0.75 24.81
C HIS A 254 43.08 1.29 23.37
N LYS A 255 44.12 1.15 22.53
CA LYS A 255 44.08 1.59 21.12
C LYS A 255 43.09 0.77 20.28
N LEU A 256 43.01 -0.55 20.47
CA LEU A 256 42.00 -1.39 19.80
C LEU A 256 40.57 -1.03 20.24
N ARG A 257 40.36 -0.66 21.52
CA ARG A 257 39.06 -0.20 22.04
C ARG A 257 38.60 1.09 21.35
N VAL A 258 39.48 2.09 21.23
CA VAL A 258 39.15 3.37 20.58
C VAL A 258 38.87 3.17 19.08
N VAL A 259 39.69 2.39 18.37
CA VAL A 259 39.49 2.11 16.94
C VAL A 259 38.19 1.35 16.68
N LYS A 260 37.84 0.33 17.49
CA LYS A 260 36.54 -0.37 17.39
C LYS A 260 35.36 0.56 17.69
N ARG A 261 35.46 1.43 18.70
CA ARG A 261 34.39 2.34 19.10
C ARG A 261 34.16 3.46 18.09
N VAL A 262 35.23 4.02 17.53
CA VAL A 262 35.17 5.03 16.45
C VAL A 262 34.67 4.40 15.15
N GLY A 263 35.16 3.22 14.77
CA GLY A 263 34.67 2.48 13.61
C GLY A 263 33.19 2.11 13.70
N SER A 264 32.71 1.72 14.88
CA SER A 264 31.28 1.43 15.14
C SER A 264 30.39 2.67 15.03
N LYS A 265 30.85 3.84 15.53
CA LYS A 265 30.11 5.10 15.39
C LYS A 265 30.05 5.58 13.95
N SER A 266 31.18 5.57 13.23
CA SER A 266 31.23 5.98 11.81
C SER A 266 30.36 5.08 10.94
N PHE A 267 30.39 3.77 11.16
CA PHE A 267 29.52 2.81 10.46
C PHE A 267 28.04 3.06 10.73
N HIS A 268 27.67 3.35 11.98
CA HIS A 268 26.29 3.69 12.35
C HIS A 268 25.80 4.98 11.67
N ILE A 269 26.66 6.00 11.60
CA ILE A 269 26.35 7.27 10.90
C ILE A 269 26.17 7.02 9.40
N ILE A 270 27.10 6.29 8.75
CA ILE A 270 27.00 5.96 7.33
C ILE A 270 25.71 5.20 7.04
N ARG A 271 25.32 4.26 7.90
CA ARG A 271 24.06 3.52 7.78
C ARG A 271 22.84 4.44 7.94
N HIS A 272 22.87 5.36 8.90
CA HIS A 272 21.81 6.36 9.08
C HIS A 272 21.66 7.24 7.84
N VAL A 273 22.75 7.82 7.35
CA VAL A 273 22.74 8.66 6.14
C VAL A 273 22.30 7.86 4.91
N GLY A 274 22.79 6.64 4.75
CA GLY A 274 22.41 5.77 3.63
C GLY A 274 20.93 5.41 3.64
N THR A 275 20.38 5.00 4.79
CA THR A 275 18.94 4.69 4.91
C THR A 275 18.08 5.93 4.73
N MET A 276 18.52 7.10 5.19
CA MET A 276 17.83 8.37 4.97
C MET A 276 17.81 8.75 3.47
N ALA A 277 18.95 8.62 2.78
CA ALA A 277 19.05 8.88 1.35
C ALA A 277 18.14 7.95 0.54
N LEU A 278 18.11 6.65 0.87
CA LEU A 278 17.21 5.69 0.25
C LEU A 278 15.74 5.99 0.55
N PHE A 279 15.42 6.41 1.77
CA PHE A 279 14.06 6.79 2.14
C PHE A 279 13.55 7.97 1.30
N PHE A 280 14.33 9.04 1.21
CA PHE A 280 13.98 10.20 0.38
C PHE A 280 14.01 9.90 -1.12
N LEU A 281 14.89 9.00 -1.58
CA LEU A 281 14.85 8.49 -2.95
C LEU A 281 13.53 7.77 -3.22
N GLY A 282 13.06 6.92 -2.30
CA GLY A 282 11.75 6.27 -2.40
C GLY A 282 10.61 7.28 -2.50
N LEU A 283 10.60 8.31 -1.65
CA LEU A 283 9.60 9.39 -1.69
C LEU A 283 9.66 10.21 -2.99
N HIS A 284 10.86 10.46 -3.51
CA HIS A 284 11.05 11.11 -4.82
C HIS A 284 10.44 10.27 -5.94
N LEU A 285 10.71 8.97 -5.96
CA LEU A 285 10.15 8.05 -6.97
C LEU A 285 8.63 7.94 -6.88
N PHE A 286 8.05 7.93 -5.67
CA PHE A 286 6.59 8.00 -5.46
C PHE A 286 5.94 9.28 -5.99
N SER A 287 6.76 10.31 -6.23
CA SER A 287 6.32 11.61 -6.71
C SER A 287 6.36 11.74 -8.24
N TYR A 288 6.67 10.66 -8.96
CA TYR A 288 6.56 10.63 -10.42
C TYR A 288 5.11 10.95 -10.83
N PRO A 289 4.84 11.96 -11.68
CA PRO A 289 3.48 12.39 -12.00
C PRO A 289 2.80 11.47 -13.03
N GLU A 290 1.47 11.50 -13.06
CA GLU A 290 0.66 10.70 -14.01
C GLU A 290 0.78 11.25 -15.42
N TYR A 291 0.63 12.56 -15.57
CA TYR A 291 0.73 13.25 -16.84
C TYR A 291 2.08 13.93 -17.01
N TYR A 292 2.67 13.76 -18.20
CA TYR A 292 3.93 14.38 -18.62
C TYR A 292 5.14 14.10 -17.71
N GLY A 293 5.16 12.95 -17.01
CA GLY A 293 6.30 12.60 -16.15
C GLY A 293 7.65 12.54 -16.87
N ALA A 294 7.67 12.10 -18.13
CA ALA A 294 8.90 12.09 -18.94
C ALA A 294 9.42 13.49 -19.30
N SER A 295 8.58 14.51 -19.21
CA SER A 295 8.92 15.92 -19.48
C SER A 295 9.06 16.74 -18.19
N THR A 296 8.78 16.14 -17.02
CA THR A 296 8.79 16.85 -15.74
C THR A 296 10.22 16.96 -15.20
N PRO A 297 10.69 18.17 -14.83
CA PRO A 297 11.99 18.35 -14.18
C PRO A 297 12.18 17.40 -12.97
N GLY A 298 13.36 16.78 -12.88
CA GLY A 298 13.66 15.77 -11.85
C GLY A 298 13.25 14.34 -12.21
N PHE A 299 12.49 14.13 -13.29
CA PHE A 299 12.09 12.80 -13.77
C PHE A 299 12.54 12.49 -15.22
N ILE A 300 12.87 13.50 -16.02
CA ILE A 300 13.29 13.36 -17.44
C ILE A 300 14.32 12.25 -17.65
N THR A 301 15.42 12.28 -16.89
CA THR A 301 16.52 11.31 -17.04
C THR A 301 16.07 9.89 -16.69
N ILE A 302 15.37 9.69 -15.58
CA ILE A 302 14.96 8.35 -15.16
C ILE A 302 13.91 7.78 -16.12
N SER A 303 13.06 8.60 -16.73
CA SER A 303 12.11 8.14 -17.76
C SER A 303 12.78 7.52 -18.98
N GLN A 304 14.05 7.82 -19.25
CA GLN A 304 14.81 7.21 -20.34
C GLN A 304 15.33 5.80 -20.00
N TRP A 305 15.39 5.41 -18.73
CA TRP A 305 15.93 4.12 -18.27
C TRP A 305 14.87 3.02 -18.13
N VAL A 306 13.64 3.34 -18.48
CA VAL A 306 12.50 2.43 -18.34
C VAL A 306 12.47 1.42 -19.51
N PRO A 307 12.13 0.13 -19.28
CA PRO A 307 11.98 -0.84 -20.37
C PRO A 307 10.83 -0.46 -21.33
N ASP A 308 10.94 -0.85 -22.60
CA ASP A 308 10.01 -0.42 -23.67
C ASP A 308 8.53 -0.68 -23.35
N TYR A 309 8.22 -1.84 -22.74
CA TYR A 309 6.86 -2.18 -22.31
C TYR A 309 6.23 -1.09 -21.40
N TYR A 310 7.02 -0.54 -20.48
CA TYR A 310 6.56 0.47 -19.52
C TYR A 310 6.64 1.88 -20.10
N LYS A 311 7.56 2.15 -21.03
CA LYS A 311 7.63 3.43 -21.77
C LYS A 311 6.44 3.66 -22.69
N ALA A 312 5.80 2.59 -23.16
CA ALA A 312 4.69 2.68 -24.11
C ALA A 312 3.51 3.54 -23.62
N MET A 313 3.32 3.71 -22.31
CA MET A 313 2.24 4.51 -21.74
C MET A 313 2.70 5.21 -20.45
N GLY A 314 2.37 6.49 -20.29
CA GLY A 314 2.78 7.30 -19.13
C GLY A 314 2.42 6.66 -17.78
N ASP A 315 1.21 6.09 -17.69
CA ASP A 315 0.74 5.39 -16.50
C ASP A 315 1.59 4.18 -16.12
N ARG A 316 2.11 3.45 -17.12
CA ARG A 316 2.97 2.27 -16.91
C ARG A 316 4.38 2.71 -16.47
N THR A 317 4.88 3.81 -17.02
CA THR A 317 6.15 4.42 -16.61
C THR A 317 6.08 4.86 -15.14
N GLN A 318 4.98 5.49 -14.72
CA GLN A 318 4.79 5.87 -13.32
C GLN A 318 4.71 4.63 -12.41
N LEU A 319 3.94 3.60 -12.79
CA LEU A 319 3.84 2.36 -12.00
C LEU A 319 5.20 1.68 -11.82
N PHE A 320 6.04 1.69 -12.85
CA PHE A 320 7.39 1.14 -12.79
C PHE A 320 8.25 1.87 -11.73
N TRP A 321 8.27 3.20 -11.74
CA TRP A 321 9.02 3.98 -10.76
C TRP A 321 8.44 3.91 -9.35
N ASN A 322 7.11 3.92 -9.21
CA ASN A 322 6.44 3.68 -7.93
C ASN A 322 6.81 2.30 -7.35
N SER A 323 6.87 1.27 -8.19
CA SER A 323 7.25 -0.09 -7.81
C SER A 323 8.69 -0.14 -7.25
N ILE A 324 9.64 0.47 -7.96
CA ILE A 324 11.02 0.58 -7.50
C ILE A 324 11.09 1.41 -6.20
N GLY A 325 10.37 2.53 -6.15
CA GLY A 325 10.23 3.38 -4.98
C GLY A 325 9.77 2.61 -3.75
N ALA A 326 8.78 1.73 -3.88
CA ALA A 326 8.23 0.96 -2.77
C ALA A 326 9.25 -0.04 -2.20
N ILE A 327 10.00 -0.72 -3.07
CA ILE A 327 11.06 -1.64 -2.65
C ILE A 327 12.14 -0.88 -1.87
N ILE A 328 12.64 0.23 -2.43
CA ILE A 328 13.69 1.05 -1.82
C ILE A 328 13.21 1.65 -0.49
N PHE A 329 11.98 2.17 -0.47
CA PHE A 329 11.36 2.78 0.71
C PHE A 329 11.22 1.79 1.86
N ILE A 330 10.70 0.58 1.61
CA ILE A 330 10.57 -0.47 2.63
C ILE A 330 11.94 -0.97 3.07
N PHE A 331 12.88 -1.17 2.13
CA PHE A 331 14.26 -1.53 2.46
C PHE A 331 14.91 -0.50 3.39
N ALA A 332 14.74 0.80 3.12
CA ALA A 332 15.26 1.88 3.95
C ALA A 332 14.69 1.83 5.39
N MET A 333 13.38 1.63 5.54
CA MET A 333 12.75 1.49 6.86
C MET A 333 13.18 0.21 7.59
N MET A 334 13.32 -0.90 6.87
CA MET A 334 13.73 -2.18 7.44
C MET A 334 15.12 -2.13 8.07
N TYR A 335 16.06 -1.44 7.41
CA TYR A 335 17.45 -1.31 7.86
C TYR A 335 17.77 0.00 8.58
N SER A 336 16.76 0.84 8.83
CA SER A 336 16.91 2.09 9.57
C SER A 336 17.52 1.80 10.95
N PRO A 337 18.63 2.47 11.33
CA PRO A 337 19.20 2.29 12.66
C PRO A 337 18.31 2.88 13.76
N ALA A 338 18.48 2.38 14.99
CA ALA A 338 17.94 3.03 16.18
C ALA A 338 18.46 4.47 16.29
N ALA A 339 17.58 5.41 16.64
CA ALA A 339 17.96 6.83 16.73
C ALA A 339 18.85 7.11 17.96
N GLU A 340 18.58 6.44 19.08
CA GLU A 340 19.40 6.49 20.30
C GLU A 340 19.70 5.08 20.80
N ALA A 341 20.86 4.88 21.46
CA ALA A 341 21.24 3.59 22.02
C ALA A 341 20.26 3.06 23.09
N GLN A 342 19.46 3.94 23.68
CA GLN A 342 18.44 3.63 24.70
C GLN A 342 17.05 3.43 24.10
N THR A 343 16.73 4.04 22.96
CA THR A 343 15.47 3.81 22.25
C THR A 343 15.62 2.66 21.28
N ALA A 344 14.96 1.53 21.52
CA ALA A 344 14.99 0.39 20.61
C ALA A 344 14.36 0.67 19.22
N GLU A 345 13.65 1.78 19.05
CA GLU A 345 12.87 2.08 17.84
C GLU A 345 13.67 2.82 16.75
N PRO A 346 13.76 2.26 15.53
CA PRO A 346 14.38 2.89 14.37
C PRO A 346 13.76 4.23 13.99
N LEU A 347 14.59 5.20 13.59
CA LEU A 347 14.16 6.58 13.30
C LEU A 347 13.06 6.64 12.23
N LEU A 348 13.24 5.94 11.11
CA LEU A 348 12.31 5.96 9.98
C LEU A 348 11.01 5.18 10.26
N GLN A 349 10.97 4.37 11.32
CA GLN A 349 9.78 3.61 11.72
C GLN A 349 8.88 4.40 12.67
N ARG A 350 9.42 5.40 13.38
CA ARG A 350 8.71 6.19 14.41
C ARG A 350 7.39 6.81 13.95
N PRO A 351 7.28 7.41 12.75
CA PRO A 351 5.99 7.97 12.29
C PRO A 351 4.87 6.91 12.23
N PHE A 352 5.25 5.66 11.97
CA PHE A 352 4.33 4.54 11.79
C PHE A 352 4.07 3.75 13.08
N THR A 353 4.79 4.01 14.18
CA THR A 353 4.56 3.39 15.49
C THR A 353 3.72 4.26 16.44
N THR A 354 3.32 5.46 16.00
CA THR A 354 2.41 6.34 16.76
C THR A 354 1.04 5.69 16.99
N SER A 355 0.34 6.08 18.07
CA SER A 355 -1.02 5.57 18.36
C SER A 355 -1.99 5.82 17.22
N PHE A 356 -1.89 6.98 16.57
CA PHE A 356 -2.71 7.34 15.42
C PHE A 356 -2.39 6.47 14.19
N ALA A 357 -1.11 6.28 13.85
CA ALA A 357 -0.75 5.39 12.73
C ALA A 357 -1.17 3.94 12.99
N GLN A 358 -1.03 3.45 14.23
CA GLN A 358 -1.49 2.12 14.62
C GLN A 358 -3.03 2.01 14.54
N TYR A 359 -3.76 3.05 14.92
CA TYR A 359 -5.21 3.12 14.73
C TYR A 359 -5.58 3.02 13.25
N LEU A 360 -4.96 3.83 12.39
CA LEU A 360 -5.16 3.72 10.94
C LEU A 360 -4.84 2.31 10.42
N GLY A 361 -3.80 1.67 10.97
CA GLY A 361 -3.42 0.28 10.64
C GLY A 361 -4.46 -0.76 11.03
N GLN A 362 -5.21 -0.53 12.12
CA GLN A 362 -6.30 -1.41 12.57
C GLN A 362 -7.51 -1.31 11.66
N ILE A 363 -7.88 -0.11 11.22
CA ILE A 363 -9.05 0.12 10.36
C ILE A 363 -8.71 0.15 8.86
N SER A 364 -7.45 -0.12 8.48
CA SER A 364 -6.95 0.14 7.11
C SER A 364 -7.75 -0.56 6.02
N TYR A 365 -8.24 -1.78 6.30
CA TYR A 365 -9.01 -2.55 5.33
C TYR A 365 -10.41 -1.98 5.17
N SER A 366 -11.14 -1.77 6.27
CA SER A 366 -12.42 -1.06 6.27
C SER A 366 -12.32 0.34 5.62
N LEU A 367 -11.27 1.11 5.92
CA LEU A 367 -11.02 2.42 5.32
C LEU A 367 -10.89 2.30 3.79
N TYR A 368 -10.15 1.30 3.33
CA TYR A 368 -10.03 0.99 1.91
C TYR A 368 -11.37 0.61 1.26
N LEU A 369 -12.24 -0.15 1.94
CA LEU A 369 -13.54 -0.53 1.38
C LEU A 369 -14.55 0.63 1.33
N TRP A 370 -14.48 1.56 2.29
CA TRP A 370 -15.50 2.61 2.44
C TRP A 370 -15.15 3.94 1.79
N HIS A 371 -13.87 4.24 1.53
CA HIS A 371 -13.46 5.58 1.07
C HIS A 371 -14.16 6.04 -0.21
N GLY A 372 -14.31 5.15 -1.20
CA GLY A 372 -15.01 5.47 -2.45
C GLY A 372 -16.47 5.82 -2.20
N ALA A 373 -17.19 4.96 -1.47
CA ALA A 373 -18.61 5.16 -1.17
C ALA A 373 -18.87 6.44 -0.37
N ILE A 374 -18.08 6.68 0.66
CA ILE A 374 -18.20 7.89 1.49
C ILE A 374 -17.89 9.14 0.68
N ASN A 375 -16.89 9.11 -0.21
CA ASN A 375 -16.61 10.22 -1.12
C ASN A 375 -17.84 10.57 -1.96
N HIS A 376 -18.58 9.60 -2.51
CA HIS A 376 -19.78 9.85 -3.32
C HIS A 376 -21.01 10.29 -2.50
N MET A 377 -21.21 9.70 -1.32
CA MET A 377 -22.42 9.96 -0.51
C MET A 377 -22.31 11.25 0.31
N VAL A 378 -21.10 11.57 0.80
CA VAL A 378 -20.86 12.71 1.70
C VAL A 378 -20.08 13.79 0.96
N GLY A 379 -18.86 13.48 0.50
CA GLY A 379 -17.94 14.46 -0.09
C GLY A 379 -18.49 15.17 -1.32
N VAL A 380 -18.87 14.40 -2.34
CA VAL A 380 -19.44 14.89 -3.60
C VAL A 380 -20.76 15.60 -3.34
N ARG A 381 -21.64 15.03 -2.54
CA ARG A 381 -22.93 15.66 -2.19
C ARG A 381 -22.75 17.04 -1.54
N TRP A 382 -21.75 17.18 -0.67
CA TRP A 382 -21.44 18.45 0.00
C TRP A 382 -20.79 19.48 -0.95
N LEU A 383 -19.83 19.05 -1.76
CA LEU A 383 -18.97 19.96 -2.52
C LEU A 383 -19.48 20.30 -3.91
N SER A 384 -20.32 19.47 -4.52
CA SER A 384 -20.85 19.73 -5.87
C SER A 384 -21.57 21.08 -6.00
N PRO A 385 -22.44 21.51 -5.07
CA PRO A 385 -23.07 22.84 -5.16
C PRO A 385 -22.06 23.99 -5.11
N ALA A 386 -21.07 23.90 -4.21
CA ALA A 386 -20.03 24.92 -4.07
C ALA A 386 -19.10 24.96 -5.30
N HIS A 387 -18.76 23.80 -5.86
CA HIS A 387 -17.96 23.69 -7.07
C HIS A 387 -18.68 24.30 -8.28
N THR A 388 -19.95 23.96 -8.49
CA THR A 388 -20.77 24.55 -9.55
C THR A 388 -20.89 26.07 -9.42
N ALA A 389 -21.09 26.58 -8.20
CA ALA A 389 -21.12 28.01 -7.94
C ALA A 389 -19.80 28.71 -8.29
N LEU A 390 -18.66 28.08 -7.98
CA LEU A 390 -17.34 28.60 -8.37
C LEU A 390 -17.17 28.65 -9.89
N GLN A 391 -17.57 27.59 -10.61
CA GLN A 391 -17.48 27.54 -12.07
C GLN A 391 -18.33 28.64 -12.73
N LEU A 392 -19.55 28.88 -12.20
CA LEU A 392 -20.45 29.91 -12.72
C LEU A 392 -19.97 31.33 -12.43
N ALA A 393 -19.36 31.58 -11.27
CA ALA A 393 -18.89 32.89 -10.88
C ALA A 393 -17.63 33.36 -11.66
N GLY A 394 -16.93 32.42 -12.32
CA GLY A 394 -15.56 32.63 -12.78
C GLY A 394 -14.61 32.80 -11.59
N ALA A 395 -13.29 32.79 -11.82
CA ALA A 395 -12.25 32.80 -10.78
C ALA A 395 -12.14 34.11 -9.94
N GLN A 396 -13.27 34.65 -9.50
CA GLN A 396 -13.38 35.79 -8.61
C GLN A 396 -12.91 35.40 -7.20
N ALA A 397 -12.13 36.28 -6.57
CA ALA A 397 -11.54 36.03 -5.26
C ALA A 397 -12.58 35.64 -4.18
N LYS A 398 -13.76 36.27 -4.19
CA LYS A 398 -14.84 35.95 -3.23
C LYS A 398 -15.39 34.54 -3.45
N ALA A 399 -15.66 34.14 -4.69
CA ALA A 399 -16.14 32.79 -5.02
C ALA A 399 -15.11 31.73 -4.64
N TRP A 400 -13.83 31.99 -4.89
CA TRP A 400 -12.74 31.11 -4.46
C TRP A 400 -12.67 30.95 -2.94
N SER A 401 -12.76 32.06 -2.19
CA SER A 401 -12.73 32.01 -0.72
C SER A 401 -13.90 31.21 -0.14
N ALA A 402 -15.10 31.36 -0.71
CA ALA A 402 -16.26 30.57 -0.33
C ALA A 402 -16.08 29.08 -0.64
N TYR A 403 -15.54 28.77 -1.83
CA TYR A 403 -15.23 27.39 -2.20
C TYR A 403 -14.17 26.77 -1.29
N ALA A 404 -13.10 27.50 -0.95
CA ALA A 404 -12.05 27.02 -0.05
C ALA A 404 -12.60 26.69 1.35
N LEU A 405 -13.50 27.52 1.88
CA LEU A 405 -14.18 27.23 3.15
C LEU A 405 -15.10 26.01 3.04
N ALA A 406 -15.88 25.90 1.97
CA ALA A 406 -16.71 24.74 1.71
C ALA A 406 -15.88 23.45 1.57
N PHE A 407 -14.73 23.53 0.88
CA PHE A 407 -13.77 22.45 0.72
C PHE A 407 -13.18 22.00 2.05
N PHE A 408 -12.77 22.94 2.92
CA PHE A 408 -12.26 22.61 4.25
C PHE A 408 -13.29 21.83 5.08
N TRP A 409 -14.51 22.36 5.22
CA TRP A 409 -15.56 21.69 6.00
C TRP A 409 -16.04 20.40 5.35
N GLY A 410 -16.16 20.36 4.02
CA GLY A 410 -16.53 19.16 3.28
C GLY A 410 -15.50 18.06 3.44
N SER A 411 -14.20 18.39 3.41
CA SER A 411 -13.11 17.47 3.68
C SER A 411 -13.20 16.92 5.10
N LEU A 412 -13.38 17.80 6.10
CA LEU A 412 -13.46 17.40 7.50
C LEU A 412 -14.65 16.47 7.76
N VAL A 413 -15.85 16.84 7.30
CA VAL A 413 -17.06 16.03 7.47
C VAL A 413 -16.90 14.68 6.76
N ASN A 414 -16.36 14.67 5.54
CA ASN A 414 -16.11 13.46 4.78
C ASN A 414 -15.08 12.54 5.47
N THR A 415 -13.97 13.09 5.99
CA THR A 415 -12.97 12.32 6.74
C THR A 415 -13.54 11.73 8.03
N LEU A 416 -14.32 12.52 8.79
CA LEU A 416 -14.95 12.04 10.02
C LEU A 416 -15.99 10.94 9.75
N ALA A 417 -16.81 11.10 8.70
CA ALA A 417 -17.74 10.07 8.26
C ALA A 417 -17.01 8.78 7.85
N LEU A 418 -15.88 8.91 7.13
CA LEU A 418 -15.06 7.76 6.74
C LEU A 418 -14.47 7.05 7.96
N PHE A 419 -13.90 7.77 8.92
CA PHE A 419 -13.36 7.16 10.14
C PHE A 419 -14.44 6.46 10.95
N TRP A 420 -15.62 7.07 11.10
CA TRP A 420 -16.74 6.45 11.78
C TRP A 420 -17.20 5.17 11.09
N ALA A 421 -17.47 5.23 9.78
CA ALA A 421 -17.91 4.06 9.01
C ALA A 421 -16.87 2.93 9.04
N SER A 422 -15.58 3.28 8.90
CA SER A 422 -14.48 2.32 8.92
C SER A 422 -14.30 1.67 10.29
N ASP A 423 -14.42 2.43 11.38
CA ASP A 423 -14.28 1.90 12.74
C ASP A 423 -15.43 0.95 13.10
N VAL A 424 -16.66 1.34 12.77
CA VAL A 424 -17.88 0.52 12.96
C VAL A 424 -17.77 -0.76 12.15
N PHE A 425 -17.44 -0.66 10.86
CA PHE A 425 -17.31 -1.82 9.98
C PHE A 425 -16.19 -2.76 10.42
N ASN A 426 -15.05 -2.23 10.86
CA ASN A 426 -13.94 -3.02 11.36
C ASN A 426 -14.35 -3.89 12.57
N ARG A 427 -15.06 -3.28 13.53
CA ARG A 427 -15.51 -3.98 14.75
C ARG A 427 -16.58 -5.04 14.48
N ILE A 428 -17.51 -4.75 13.56
CA ILE A 428 -18.68 -5.60 13.31
C ILE A 428 -18.36 -6.70 12.28
N VAL A 429 -17.59 -6.38 11.24
CA VAL A 429 -17.35 -7.27 10.09
C VAL A 429 -15.91 -7.77 10.08
N ASP A 430 -14.90 -6.90 9.93
CA ASP A 430 -13.52 -7.35 9.68
C ASP A 430 -12.97 -8.24 10.80
N VAL A 431 -13.11 -7.81 12.06
CA VAL A 431 -12.64 -8.58 13.23
C VAL A 431 -13.35 -9.94 13.32
N ASN A 432 -14.65 -9.98 13.01
CA ASN A 432 -15.44 -11.20 13.07
C ASN A 432 -15.13 -12.13 11.89
N ALA A 433 -14.85 -11.60 10.69
CA ALA A 433 -14.36 -12.37 9.55
C ALA A 433 -13.01 -13.03 9.86
N VAL A 434 -12.09 -12.33 10.52
CA VAL A 434 -10.82 -12.89 10.96
C VAL A 434 -11.02 -14.00 12.01
N ARG A 435 -11.93 -13.81 12.97
CA ARG A 435 -12.25 -14.84 13.99
C ARG A 435 -12.86 -16.08 13.35
N LEU A 436 -13.84 -15.91 12.46
CA LEU A 436 -14.51 -16.98 11.73
C LEU A 436 -13.53 -17.80 10.92
N THR A 437 -12.65 -17.14 10.15
CA THR A 437 -11.65 -17.83 9.31
C THR A 437 -10.59 -18.55 10.13
N ARG A 438 -10.21 -18.01 11.30
CA ARG A 438 -9.33 -18.72 12.23
C ARG A 438 -10.00 -20.00 12.74
N TRP A 439 -11.25 -19.90 13.18
CA TRP A 439 -12.02 -21.06 13.64
C TRP A 439 -12.19 -22.12 12.54
N LEU A 440 -12.52 -21.71 11.31
CA LEU A 440 -12.62 -22.61 10.16
C LEU A 440 -11.30 -23.32 9.84
N GLY A 441 -10.16 -22.67 10.06
CA GLY A 441 -8.85 -23.26 9.79
C GLY A 441 -8.29 -24.13 10.93
N GLU A 442 -8.96 -24.17 12.08
CA GLU A 442 -8.65 -25.06 13.21
C GLU A 442 -9.48 -26.36 13.17
N LYS A 443 -10.54 -26.38 12.36
CA LYS A 443 -11.36 -27.55 12.03
C LYS A 443 -10.81 -28.23 10.79
#